data_AF-A0A958VKR9-F1
#
_entry.id   AF-A0A958VKR9-F1
#
_cell.length_a   1.000
_cell.length_b   1.000
_cell.length_c   1.000
_cell.angle_alpha   90.00
_cell.angle_beta   90.00
_cell.angle_gamma   90.00
#
_symmetry.space_group_name_H-M   'P 1'
#
loop_
_entity.id
_entity.type
_entity.pdbx_description
1 polymer ?
#
loop_
_entity_poly.entity_id
_entity_poly.type
_entity_poly.pdbx_seq_one_letter_code
_entity_poly.pdbx_strand_id
1 'polypeptide(L)'
;MSLGDLPPRQKMINLMYLVLLCLLAMNVSKEILLSFLIINNGLERTTENFESKINETYSKFERMNADDAKKVGPYWEDGQELRKNADEIVEYIDAIKKQLYMAVDQIPKEVADTMTLENLQNKDNQDVGAQIMIGHDANNLCREEYCATLLREKIQLFNQHL
;
A
#
# COMPACT_ATOMS: atom_id res chain seq x y z
N MET A 1 -19.55 27.26 22.24
CA MET A 1 -19.52 27.68 23.66
C MET A 1 -18.31 28.57 23.86
N SER A 2 -18.52 29.89 24.01
CA SER A 2 -17.43 30.87 24.08
C SER A 2 -16.73 30.80 25.43
N LEU A 3 -15.40 30.73 25.44
CA LEU A 3 -14.53 30.86 26.63
C LEU A 3 -14.55 32.27 27.27
N GLY A 4 -15.53 33.12 26.93
CA GLY A 4 -15.57 34.55 27.23
C GLY A 4 -15.48 34.90 28.72
N ASP A 5 -16.24 34.22 29.58
CA ASP A 5 -16.47 34.66 30.98
C ASP A 5 -15.72 33.86 32.06
N LEU A 6 -14.77 33.01 31.69
CA LEU A 6 -14.01 32.24 32.67
C LEU A 6 -12.94 33.12 33.38
N PRO A 7 -12.75 32.99 34.70
CA PRO A 7 -11.71 33.72 35.41
C PRO A 7 -10.32 33.35 34.87
N PRO A 8 -9.33 34.27 34.91
CA PRO A 8 -8.02 34.08 34.25
C PRO A 8 -7.31 32.75 34.58
N ARG A 9 -7.41 32.29 35.83
CA ARG A 9 -6.88 30.99 36.27
C ARG A 9 -7.57 29.81 35.57
N GLN A 10 -8.88 29.86 35.42
CA GLN A 10 -9.65 28.80 34.75
C GLN A 10 -9.38 28.79 33.24
N LYS A 11 -9.15 29.96 32.64
CA LYS A 11 -8.68 30.07 31.25
C LYS A 11 -7.32 29.40 31.06
N MET A 12 -6.36 29.64 31.97
CA MET A 12 -5.06 28.97 31.94
C MET A 12 -5.15 27.47 32.13
N ILE A 13 -5.99 27.00 33.07
CA ILE A 13 -6.21 25.56 33.29
C ILE A 13 -6.82 24.93 32.04
N ASN A 14 -7.87 25.52 31.47
CA ASN A 14 -8.52 24.99 30.27
C ASN A 14 -7.58 25.00 29.05
N LEU A 15 -6.74 26.03 28.90
CA LEU A 15 -5.74 26.08 27.84
C LEU A 15 -4.66 25.00 28.04
N MET A 16 -4.25 24.74 29.28
CA MET A 16 -3.33 23.65 29.60
C MET A 16 -3.93 22.27 29.26
N TYR A 17 -5.20 22.03 29.59
CA TYR A 17 -5.89 20.78 29.22
C TYR A 17 -6.00 20.62 27.71
N LEU A 18 -6.29 21.69 26.96
CA LEU A 18 -6.31 21.64 25.49
C LEU A 18 -4.91 21.35 24.93
N VAL A 19 -3.88 22.01 25.43
CA VAL A 19 -2.49 21.75 25.01
C VAL A 19 -2.08 20.31 25.32
N LEU A 20 -2.37 19.80 26.51
CA LEU A 20 -2.07 18.42 26.88
C LEU A 20 -2.84 17.40 26.04
N LEU A 21 -4.12 17.66 25.75
CA LEU A 21 -4.94 16.81 24.88
C LEU A 21 -4.39 16.80 23.44
N CYS A 22 -3.98 17.96 22.92
CA CYS A 22 -3.33 18.06 21.61
C CYS A 22 -1.98 17.33 21.58
N LEU A 23 -1.16 17.45 22.63
CA LEU A 23 0.13 16.74 22.74
C LEU A 23 -0.08 15.22 22.82
N LEU A 24 -1.11 14.76 23.52
CA LEU A 24 -1.46 13.33 23.56
C LEU A 24 -1.92 12.85 22.18
N ALA A 25 -2.81 13.58 21.52
CA ALA A 25 -3.29 13.24 20.17
C ALA A 25 -2.16 13.20 19.13
N MET A 26 -1.22 14.14 19.20
CA MET A 26 -0.03 14.16 18.34
C MET A 26 0.87 12.94 18.57
N ASN A 27 1.02 12.48 19.82
CA ASN A 27 1.87 11.33 20.13
C ASN A 27 1.18 9.98 19.83
N VAL A 28 -0.13 9.84 20.04
CA VAL A 28 -0.89 8.60 19.73
C VAL A 28 -0.81 8.24 18.25
N SER A 29 -0.76 9.24 17.36
CA SER A 29 -0.62 9.00 15.92
C SER A 29 0.63 8.18 15.56
N LYS A 30 1.74 8.36 16.29
CA LYS A 30 3.02 7.69 16.01
C LYS A 30 3.03 6.23 16.45
N GLU A 31 2.40 5.90 17.57
CA GLU A 31 2.27 4.50 18.05
C GLU A 31 1.40 3.66 17.12
N ILE A 32 0.33 4.26 16.59
CA ILE A 32 -0.54 3.62 15.61
C ILE A 32 0.23 3.33 14.31
N LEU A 33 1.06 4.27 13.83
CA LEU A 33 1.90 4.07 12.65
C LEU A 33 2.93 2.95 12.85
N LEU A 34 3.53 2.83 14.04
CA LEU A 34 4.42 1.71 14.36
C LEU A 34 3.69 0.37 14.25
N SER A 35 2.42 0.31 14.70
CA SER A 35 1.61 -0.89 14.61
C SER A 35 1.34 -1.29 13.17
N PHE A 36 1.07 -0.33 12.28
CA PHE A 36 0.93 -0.59 10.84
C PHE A 36 2.21 -1.11 10.19
N LEU A 37 3.37 -0.61 10.60
CA LEU A 37 4.67 -1.12 10.13
C LEU A 37 4.87 -2.59 10.52
N ILE A 38 4.56 -2.96 11.77
CA ILE A 38 4.64 -4.36 12.22
C ILE A 38 3.70 -5.25 11.41
N ILE A 39 2.48 -4.78 11.14
CA ILE A 39 1.51 -5.51 10.31
C ILE A 39 2.06 -5.68 8.89
N ASN A 40 2.60 -4.62 8.29
CA ASN A 40 3.20 -4.66 6.95
C ASN A 40 4.31 -5.71 6.87
N ASN A 41 5.26 -5.71 7.80
CA ASN A 41 6.35 -6.69 7.82
C ASN A 41 5.84 -8.13 7.97
N GLY A 42 4.77 -8.33 8.74
CA GLY A 42 4.09 -9.61 8.85
C GLY A 42 3.48 -10.07 7.52
N LEU A 43 2.87 -9.13 6.78
CA LEU A 43 2.28 -9.37 5.46
C LEU A 43 3.35 -9.63 4.40
N GLU A 44 4.45 -8.88 4.41
CA GLU A 44 5.60 -9.10 3.50
C GLU A 44 6.19 -10.50 3.70
N ARG A 45 6.48 -10.90 4.95
CA ARG A 45 6.95 -12.26 5.25
C ARG A 45 5.94 -13.33 4.82
N THR A 46 4.65 -13.06 4.97
CA THR A 46 3.61 -13.99 4.51
C THR A 46 3.62 -14.12 2.99
N THR A 47 3.77 -13.00 2.29
CA THR A 47 3.85 -12.93 0.83
C THR A 47 5.07 -13.70 0.31
N GLU A 48 6.26 -13.50 0.89
CA GLU A 48 7.48 -14.24 0.55
C GLU A 48 7.30 -15.77 0.70
N ASN A 49 6.65 -16.20 1.80
CA ASN A 49 6.37 -17.61 2.02
C ASN A 49 5.40 -18.18 0.97
N PHE A 50 4.37 -17.42 0.60
CA PHE A 50 3.44 -17.82 -0.47
C PHE A 50 4.15 -17.87 -1.82
N GLU A 51 4.98 -16.89 -2.14
CA GLU A 51 5.74 -16.84 -3.38
C GLU A 51 6.67 -18.06 -3.53
N SER A 52 7.41 -18.40 -2.47
CA SER A 52 8.24 -19.61 -2.43
C SER A 52 7.42 -20.88 -2.71
N LYS A 53 6.26 -21.02 -2.05
CA LYS A 53 5.38 -22.17 -2.23
C LYS A 53 4.73 -22.24 -3.61
N ILE A 54 4.39 -21.08 -4.18
CA ILE A 54 3.88 -20.95 -5.54
C ILE A 54 4.97 -21.39 -6.52
N ASN A 55 6.20 -20.88 -6.38
CA ASN A 55 7.34 -21.27 -7.21
C ASN A 55 7.66 -22.76 -7.14
N GLU A 56 7.59 -23.39 -5.96
CA GLU A 56 7.71 -24.84 -5.81
C GLU A 56 6.60 -25.60 -6.55
N THR A 57 5.37 -25.09 -6.48
CA THR A 57 4.21 -25.69 -7.16
C THR A 57 4.38 -25.61 -8.68
N TYR A 58 4.74 -24.44 -9.22
CA TYR A 58 5.02 -24.27 -10.64
C TYR A 58 6.18 -25.14 -11.11
N SER A 59 7.25 -25.28 -10.31
CA SER A 59 8.38 -26.15 -10.65
C SER A 59 7.99 -27.64 -10.71
N LYS A 60 7.08 -28.08 -9.83
CA LYS A 60 6.53 -29.45 -9.90
C LYS A 60 5.63 -29.62 -11.12
N PHE A 61 4.86 -28.59 -11.44
CA PHE A 61 3.94 -28.61 -12.56
C PHE A 61 4.67 -28.62 -13.91
N GLU A 62 5.77 -27.88 -14.02
CA GLU A 62 6.69 -27.93 -15.16
C GLU A 62 7.24 -29.35 -15.40
N ARG A 63 7.67 -30.04 -14.34
CA ARG A 63 8.14 -31.43 -14.44
C ARG A 63 7.04 -32.37 -14.93
N MET A 64 5.81 -32.23 -14.43
CA MET A 64 4.67 -33.02 -14.90
C MET A 64 4.35 -32.74 -16.37
N ASN A 65 4.51 -31.51 -16.82
CA ASN A 65 4.35 -31.14 -18.23
C ASN A 65 5.46 -31.73 -19.11
N ALA A 66 6.69 -31.80 -18.60
CA ALA A 66 7.80 -32.46 -19.29
C ALA A 66 7.58 -33.98 -19.43
N ASP A 67 6.95 -34.60 -18.43
CA ASP A 67 6.66 -36.04 -18.43
C ASP A 67 5.45 -36.42 -19.32
N ASP A 68 4.35 -35.67 -19.26
CA ASP A 68 3.13 -35.91 -20.06
C ASP A 68 2.50 -34.62 -20.60
N ALA A 69 3.17 -34.04 -21.60
CA ALA A 69 2.76 -32.80 -22.24
C ALA A 69 1.36 -32.86 -22.88
N LYS A 70 0.87 -34.05 -23.28
CA LYS A 70 -0.46 -34.17 -23.92
C LYS A 70 -1.60 -33.95 -22.95
N LYS A 71 -1.42 -34.35 -21.69
CA LYS A 71 -2.44 -34.22 -20.66
C LYS A 71 -2.31 -32.92 -19.86
N VAL A 72 -1.06 -32.51 -19.63
CA VAL A 72 -0.74 -31.39 -18.72
C VAL A 72 -0.53 -30.07 -19.46
N GLY A 73 -0.14 -30.11 -20.74
CA GLY A 73 0.11 -28.94 -21.59
C GLY A 73 -0.93 -27.82 -21.52
N PRO A 74 -2.24 -28.08 -21.76
CA PRO A 74 -3.23 -27.00 -21.74
C PRO A 74 -3.33 -26.32 -20.36
N TYR A 75 -3.29 -27.11 -19.27
CA TYR A 75 -3.35 -26.55 -17.92
C TYR A 75 -2.06 -25.81 -17.53
N TRP A 76 -0.92 -26.21 -18.08
CA TRP A 76 0.35 -25.50 -17.90
C TRP A 76 0.33 -24.13 -18.57
N GLU A 77 -0.18 -24.06 -19.81
CA GLU A 77 -0.34 -22.81 -20.54
C GLU A 77 -1.29 -21.85 -19.80
N ASP A 78 -2.46 -22.34 -19.36
CA ASP A 78 -3.42 -21.56 -18.56
C ASP A 78 -2.78 -21.04 -17.26
N GLY A 79 -2.00 -21.88 -16.57
CA GLY A 79 -1.29 -21.50 -15.35
C GLY A 79 -0.23 -20.43 -15.59
N GLN A 80 0.50 -20.49 -16.70
CA GLN A 80 1.48 -19.47 -17.06
C GLN A 80 0.83 -18.13 -17.41
N GLU A 81 -0.30 -18.16 -18.12
CA GLU A 81 -1.09 -16.97 -18.40
C GLU A 81 -1.60 -16.33 -17.10
N LEU A 82 -2.15 -17.14 -16.20
CA LEU A 82 -2.61 -16.68 -14.89
C LEU A 82 -1.48 -16.03 -14.09
N ARG A 83 -0.29 -16.66 -14.05
CA ARG A 83 0.89 -16.12 -13.37
C ARG A 83 1.29 -14.77 -13.96
N LYS A 84 1.34 -14.66 -15.29
CA LYS A 84 1.70 -13.41 -15.96
C LYS A 84 0.73 -12.28 -15.62
N ASN A 85 -0.58 -12.56 -15.67
CA ASN A 85 -1.61 -11.57 -15.30
C ASN A 85 -1.52 -11.19 -13.81
N ALA A 86 -1.19 -12.19 -12.97
CA ALA A 86 -0.65 -12.09 -11.60
C ALA A 86 0.37 -10.96 -11.43
N ASP A 87 1.52 -11.21 -12.05
CA ASP A 87 2.75 -10.43 -11.93
C ASP A 87 2.53 -9.00 -12.44
N GLU A 88 1.77 -8.81 -13.53
CA GLU A 88 1.43 -7.48 -14.06
C GLU A 88 0.67 -6.59 -13.05
N ILE A 89 -0.19 -7.17 -12.20
CA ILE A 89 -0.88 -6.42 -11.15
C ILE A 89 0.07 -6.09 -10.01
N VAL A 90 0.92 -7.05 -9.62
CA VAL A 90 1.90 -6.86 -8.54
C VAL A 90 2.89 -5.75 -8.92
N GLU A 91 3.43 -5.79 -10.13
CA GLU A 91 4.33 -4.74 -10.66
C GLU A 91 3.66 -3.36 -10.65
N TYR A 92 2.38 -3.31 -11.00
CA TYR A 92 1.62 -2.06 -10.99
C TYR A 92 1.40 -1.52 -9.56
N ILE A 93 1.12 -2.40 -8.59
CA ILE A 93 1.02 -2.04 -7.17
C ILE A 93 2.38 -1.53 -6.65
N ASP A 94 3.48 -2.17 -7.04
CA ASP A 94 4.83 -1.74 -6.67
C ASP A 94 5.18 -0.38 -7.26
N ALA A 95 4.79 -0.11 -8.51
CA ALA A 95 4.98 1.19 -9.13
C ALA A 95 4.21 2.30 -8.39
N ILE A 96 2.97 2.03 -7.95
CA ILE A 96 2.19 2.95 -7.12
C ILE A 96 2.89 3.21 -5.78
N LYS A 97 3.36 2.17 -5.08
CA LYS A 97 4.10 2.33 -3.82
C LYS A 97 5.32 3.25 -3.98
N LYS A 98 6.09 3.05 -5.05
CA LYS A 98 7.26 3.90 -5.37
C LYS A 98 6.87 5.35 -5.63
N GLN A 99 5.78 5.57 -6.38
CA GLN A 99 5.26 6.92 -6.62
C GLN A 99 4.85 7.62 -5.32
N LEU A 100 4.23 6.89 -4.39
CA LEU A 100 3.89 7.39 -3.07
C LEU A 100 5.14 7.77 -2.27
N TYR A 101 6.17 6.92 -2.24
CA TYR A 101 7.43 7.22 -1.53
C TYR A 101 8.13 8.46 -2.09
N MET A 102 8.19 8.60 -3.41
CA MET A 102 8.76 9.79 -4.06
C MET A 102 8.02 11.06 -3.67
N ALA A 103 6.69 11.02 -3.62
CA ALA A 103 5.90 12.22 -3.32
C ALA A 103 5.88 12.58 -1.83
N VAL A 104 5.88 11.58 -0.94
CA VAL A 104 5.85 11.80 0.51
C VAL A 104 7.17 12.38 1.01
N ASP A 105 8.31 11.85 0.58
CA ASP A 105 9.64 12.28 1.03
C ASP A 105 10.36 13.20 0.04
N GLN A 106 9.76 13.52 -1.12
CA GLN A 106 10.34 14.35 -2.19
C GLN A 106 11.71 13.85 -2.65
N ILE A 107 11.84 12.53 -2.75
CA ILE A 107 13.07 11.82 -3.11
C ILE A 107 13.10 11.46 -4.60
N PRO A 108 14.29 11.37 -5.22
CA PRO A 108 14.41 10.88 -6.59
C PRO A 108 14.08 9.38 -6.67
N LYS A 109 13.65 8.94 -7.87
CA LYS A 109 13.22 7.56 -8.15
C LYS A 109 14.23 6.49 -7.74
N GLU A 110 15.51 6.78 -7.92
CA GLU A 110 16.64 5.88 -7.59
C GLU A 110 16.70 5.53 -6.10
N VAL A 111 16.32 6.47 -5.23
CA VAL A 111 16.27 6.24 -3.77
C VAL A 111 14.98 5.53 -3.40
N ALA A 112 13.85 5.89 -4.03
CA ALA A 112 12.55 5.27 -3.79
C ALA A 112 12.55 3.76 -4.11
N ASP A 113 13.33 3.32 -5.11
CA ASP A 113 13.45 1.91 -5.48
C ASP A 113 14.10 1.02 -4.41
N THR A 114 14.88 1.60 -3.50
CA THR A 114 15.58 0.87 -2.42
C THR A 114 14.97 1.12 -1.04
N MET A 115 13.93 1.95 -0.96
CA MET A 115 13.30 2.32 0.31
C MET A 115 12.24 1.32 0.73
N THR A 116 12.31 0.94 1.99
CA THR A 116 11.26 0.22 2.71
C THR A 116 10.35 1.22 3.43
N LEU A 117 9.14 0.77 3.77
CA LEU A 117 8.19 1.57 4.55
C LEU A 117 8.77 2.06 5.89
N GLU A 118 9.71 1.30 6.47
CA GLU A 118 10.37 1.65 7.73
C GLU A 118 11.22 2.92 7.63
N ASN A 119 11.90 3.09 6.49
CA ASN A 119 12.86 4.18 6.25
C ASN A 119 12.18 5.48 5.80
N LEU A 120 10.87 5.45 5.54
CA LEU A 120 10.09 6.62 5.14
C LEU A 120 9.99 7.63 6.30
N GLN A 121 10.41 8.86 6.04
CA GLN A 121 10.52 9.91 7.05
C GLN A 121 9.14 10.50 7.36
N ASN A 122 8.39 10.93 6.34
CA ASN A 122 7.10 11.60 6.49
C ASN A 122 5.91 10.63 6.37
N LYS A 123 6.04 9.43 6.94
CA LYS A 123 5.02 8.36 6.91
C LYS A 123 3.70 8.72 7.61
N ASP A 124 3.67 9.78 8.39
CA ASP A 124 2.48 10.34 9.03
C ASP A 124 1.69 11.30 8.13
N ASN A 125 2.16 11.59 6.92
CA ASN A 125 1.45 12.42 5.95
C ASN A 125 0.17 11.73 5.46
N GLN A 126 -0.99 12.38 5.67
CA GLN A 126 -2.30 11.84 5.33
C GLN A 126 -2.83 12.31 3.97
N ASP A 127 -2.24 13.36 3.40
CA ASP A 127 -2.79 14.06 2.23
C ASP A 127 -2.22 13.52 0.92
N VAL A 128 -0.90 13.27 0.87
CA VAL A 128 -0.19 12.91 -0.36
C VAL A 128 -0.74 11.63 -0.99
N GLY A 129 -1.06 10.62 -0.17
CA GLY A 129 -1.65 9.38 -0.65
C GLY A 129 -3.01 9.58 -1.32
N ALA A 130 -3.88 10.40 -0.72
CA ALA A 130 -5.19 10.72 -1.28
C ALA A 130 -5.07 11.52 -2.58
N GLN A 131 -4.17 12.49 -2.63
CA GLN A 131 -3.94 13.34 -3.81
C GLN A 131 -3.47 12.52 -5.01
N ILE A 132 -2.56 11.56 -4.81
CA ILE A 132 -2.05 10.70 -5.88
C ILE A 132 -3.11 9.70 -6.35
N MET A 133 -3.80 9.05 -5.42
CA MET A 133 -4.65 7.91 -5.77
C MET A 133 -6.03 8.34 -6.28
N ILE A 134 -6.56 9.47 -5.80
CA ILE A 134 -7.93 9.93 -6.07
C ILE A 134 -7.92 11.21 -6.92
N GLY A 135 -6.95 12.09 -6.73
CA GLY A 135 -6.84 13.39 -7.39
C GLY A 135 -7.22 14.55 -6.46
N HIS A 136 -7.11 15.78 -6.98
CA HIS A 136 -7.36 17.02 -6.23
C HIS A 136 -8.86 17.36 -6.10
N ASP A 137 -9.69 16.85 -7.02
CA ASP A 137 -11.13 17.16 -7.10
C ASP A 137 -11.99 15.91 -6.94
N ALA A 138 -12.94 15.94 -5.99
CA ALA A 138 -13.88 14.84 -5.76
C ALA A 138 -14.78 14.52 -6.98
N ASN A 139 -14.97 15.50 -7.87
CA ASN A 139 -15.79 15.35 -9.07
C ASN A 139 -15.03 14.82 -10.29
N ASN A 140 -13.70 14.86 -10.27
CA ASN A 140 -12.87 14.39 -11.38
C ASN A 140 -11.81 13.43 -10.86
N LEU A 141 -12.18 12.15 -10.82
CA LEU A 141 -11.29 11.07 -10.40
C LEU A 141 -10.05 11.02 -11.29
N CYS A 142 -8.90 10.89 -10.66
CA CYS A 142 -7.60 10.65 -11.29
C CYS A 142 -7.70 9.49 -12.29
N ARG A 143 -7.27 9.73 -13.54
CA ARG A 143 -7.18 8.75 -14.64
C ARG A 143 -5.75 8.63 -15.22
N GLU A 144 -4.78 9.16 -14.49
CA GLU A 144 -3.36 9.05 -14.80
C GLU A 144 -2.81 7.64 -14.47
N GLU A 145 -1.54 7.43 -14.78
CA GLU A 145 -0.88 6.12 -14.82
C GLU A 145 -0.75 5.42 -13.45
N TYR A 146 -0.99 6.11 -12.32
CA TYR A 146 -0.83 5.55 -10.97
C TYR A 146 -2.05 5.77 -10.05
N CYS A 147 -3.25 5.93 -10.64
CA CYS A 147 -4.46 6.21 -9.86
C CYS A 147 -5.18 4.92 -9.40
N ALA A 148 -6.04 5.08 -8.38
CA ALA A 148 -6.86 4.00 -7.83
C ALA A 148 -7.89 3.43 -8.82
N THR A 149 -8.37 4.25 -9.76
CA THR A 149 -9.35 3.85 -10.78
C THR A 149 -8.79 2.77 -11.70
N LEU A 150 -7.56 2.95 -12.17
CA LEU A 150 -6.87 2.03 -13.07
C LEU A 150 -6.43 0.75 -12.34
N LEU A 151 -6.01 0.87 -11.06
CA LEU A 151 -5.79 -0.30 -10.20
C LEU A 151 -7.06 -1.15 -10.09
N ARG A 152 -8.21 -0.49 -9.84
CA ARG A 152 -9.49 -1.18 -9.73
C ARG A 152 -9.86 -1.90 -11.03
N GLU A 153 -9.65 -1.25 -12.17
CA GLU A 153 -9.92 -1.84 -13.48
C GLU A 153 -9.04 -3.07 -13.74
N LYS A 154 -7.74 -2.99 -13.47
CA LYS A 154 -6.81 -4.14 -13.59
C LYS A 154 -7.25 -5.33 -12.72
N ILE A 155 -7.62 -5.07 -11.46
CA ILE A 155 -8.11 -6.11 -10.55
C ILE A 155 -9.43 -6.71 -11.06
N GLN A 156 -10.34 -5.88 -11.59
CA GLN A 156 -11.60 -6.35 -12.16
C GLN A 156 -11.38 -7.23 -13.39
N LEU A 157 -10.45 -6.84 -14.28
CA LEU A 157 -10.08 -7.65 -15.44
C LEU A 157 -9.51 -8.99 -14.99
N PHE A 158 -8.57 -9.01 -14.05
CA PHE A 158 -8.00 -10.26 -13.52
C PHE A 158 -9.05 -11.19 -12.92
N ASN A 159 -10.01 -10.64 -12.17
CA ASN A 159 -11.11 -11.43 -11.59
C ASN A 159 -12.07 -12.01 -12.64
N GLN A 160 -12.08 -11.52 -13.88
CA GLN A 160 -12.86 -12.12 -14.97
C GLN A 160 -12.14 -13.30 -15.62
N HIS A 161 -10.82 -13.40 -15.45
CA HIS A 161 -9.97 -14.47 -15.98
C HIS A 161 -9.72 -15.60 -14.96
N LEU A 162 -10.28 -15.49 -13.75
CA LEU A 162 -10.30 -16.52 -12.70
C LEU A 162 -11.55 -17.43 -12.85
#